data_AF-A0ABD3PGS9-F1
#
_entry.id   AF-A0ABD3PGS9-F1
#
_cell.length_a   1.000
_cell.length_b   1.000
_cell.length_c   1.000
_cell.angle_alpha   90.00
_cell.angle_beta   90.00
_cell.angle_gamma   90.00
#
_symmetry.space_group_name_H-M   'P 1'
#
loop_
_entity.id
_entity.type
_entity.pdbx_description
1 polymer ?
#
loop_
_entity_poly.entity_id
_entity_poly.type
_entity_poly.pdbx_seq_one_letter_code
_entity_poly.pdbx_strand_id
1 'polypeptide(L)'
;MTATSQLLWSSFIMVCCILPLSDSFSPVVTERRRTRIDIINRFRPSVRPHLYMTSSSSNIDTETTKELYNIKNSSWSSDQWNWGSAVGTGHDCAAICRRRWSDKIDRKKLVSALLEPAANHNRGEIPFEEVKLILGLTWQRAGRSNGYNKVLENMARAKRYEIPNDEVLSALNFITDIKDSFPSIARSKQELDLMNRVAGEILQYHHHMVCKEDVFRIRRVCAGMVLDAMKFVENGI
;
A
#
# COMPACT_ATOMS: atom_id res chain seq x y z
N MET A 1 37.98 -15.32 6.31
CA MET A 1 37.74 -14.59 5.05
C MET A 1 36.26 -14.75 4.74
N THR A 2 35.34 -13.80 4.82
CA THR A 2 35.36 -12.35 5.04
C THR A 2 34.03 -12.01 5.74
N ALA A 3 34.13 -11.34 6.88
CA ALA A 3 33.00 -10.72 7.56
C ALA A 3 32.70 -9.34 6.93
N THR A 4 31.58 -8.75 7.37
CA THR A 4 31.22 -7.32 7.34
C THR A 4 30.85 -6.68 5.99
N SER A 5 29.55 -6.73 5.65
CA SER A 5 28.90 -5.76 4.74
C SER A 5 27.36 -5.65 4.91
N GLN A 6 26.81 -5.86 6.12
CA GLN A 6 25.36 -5.74 6.37
C GLN A 6 24.93 -4.61 7.32
N LEU A 7 25.86 -3.80 7.84
CA LEU A 7 25.56 -2.80 8.88
C LEU A 7 25.68 -1.33 8.44
N LEU A 8 25.80 -1.02 7.16
CA LEU A 8 25.85 0.36 6.65
C LEU A 8 24.65 0.79 5.80
N TRP A 9 23.63 -0.06 5.65
CA TRP A 9 22.47 0.22 4.80
C TRP A 9 21.32 0.98 5.49
N SER A 10 21.36 1.14 6.83
CA SER A 10 20.34 1.90 7.57
C SER A 10 20.50 3.41 7.47
N SER A 11 21.65 3.92 7.01
CA SER A 11 21.92 5.36 6.90
C SER A 11 21.77 5.92 5.48
N PHE A 12 21.56 5.08 4.46
CA PHE A 12 21.51 5.47 3.04
C PHE A 12 20.12 5.49 2.40
N ILE A 13 19.04 5.27 3.18
CA ILE A 13 17.67 5.67 2.77
C ILE A 13 17.55 7.21 2.70
N MET A 14 18.57 7.91 3.20
CA MET A 14 18.67 9.36 3.26
C MET A 14 19.41 9.86 2.00
N VAL A 15 18.71 10.62 1.14
CA VAL A 15 19.20 11.78 0.33
C VAL A 15 18.71 11.84 -1.13
N CYS A 16 18.38 10.76 -1.84
CA CYS A 16 18.32 10.86 -3.33
C CYS A 16 17.00 11.24 -4.03
N CYS A 17 15.93 11.72 -3.37
CA CYS A 17 14.73 12.18 -4.10
C CYS A 17 14.01 13.35 -3.42
N ILE A 18 14.64 14.54 -3.38
CA ILE A 18 13.93 15.82 -3.21
C ILE A 18 14.50 16.79 -4.26
N LEU A 19 13.83 16.92 -5.40
CA LEU A 19 13.85 18.17 -6.15
C LEU A 19 12.66 19.00 -5.63
N PRO A 20 12.88 20.17 -5.00
CA PRO A 20 11.78 21.01 -4.59
C PRO A 20 11.25 21.76 -5.82
N LEU A 21 10.00 21.51 -6.20
CA LEU A 21 9.19 22.50 -6.90
C LEU A 21 8.63 23.43 -5.82
N SER A 22 9.22 24.62 -5.73
CA SER A 22 8.67 25.74 -4.99
C SER A 22 7.33 26.13 -5.59
N ASP A 23 6.30 26.27 -4.75
CA ASP A 23 5.47 27.47 -4.77
C ASP A 23 4.68 27.64 -3.47
N SER A 24 4.87 28.83 -2.90
CA SER A 24 4.15 29.45 -1.80
C SER A 24 2.66 29.58 -2.10
N PHE A 25 1.80 29.38 -1.11
CA PHE A 25 0.73 30.33 -0.69
C PHE A 25 -0.12 29.74 0.45
N SER A 26 -0.41 30.61 1.43
CA SER A 26 -1.48 30.54 2.44
C SER A 26 -2.12 31.95 2.42
N PRO A 27 -3.40 32.18 2.84
CA PRO A 27 -4.02 31.60 4.04
C PRO A 27 -5.55 31.29 4.02
N VAL A 28 -5.94 30.52 5.06
CA VAL A 28 -7.17 30.56 5.89
C VAL A 28 -8.55 30.77 5.25
N VAL A 29 -9.44 29.77 5.41
CA VAL A 29 -10.89 29.95 5.64
C VAL A 29 -11.40 28.89 6.64
N THR A 30 -11.96 29.37 7.75
CA THR A 30 -12.84 28.67 8.71
C THR A 30 -14.26 28.52 8.16
N GLU A 31 -14.94 27.37 8.39
CA GLU A 31 -16.30 27.28 8.99
C GLU A 31 -16.87 25.83 8.94
N ARG A 32 -17.26 25.34 10.13
CA ARG A 32 -18.30 24.39 10.58
C ARG A 32 -18.89 23.24 9.72
N ARG A 33 -18.87 22.07 10.39
CA ARG A 33 -19.94 21.06 10.64
C ARG A 33 -20.96 20.77 9.53
N ARG A 34 -20.97 19.50 9.10
CA ARG A 34 -22.19 18.67 9.03
C ARG A 34 -21.87 17.19 9.24
N THR A 35 -22.50 16.63 10.25
CA THR A 35 -22.70 15.19 10.49
C THR A 35 -23.52 14.58 9.36
N ARG A 36 -23.24 13.33 8.97
CA ARG A 36 -24.19 12.20 9.08
C ARG A 36 -23.55 10.92 8.53
N ILE A 37 -23.43 9.96 9.44
CA ILE A 37 -23.20 8.53 9.21
C ILE A 37 -24.43 7.97 8.49
N ASP A 38 -24.24 7.36 7.33
CA ASP A 38 -25.13 6.35 6.72
C ASP A 38 -24.28 5.52 5.74
N ILE A 39 -23.26 4.82 6.27
CA ILE A 39 -22.51 3.79 5.53
C ILE A 39 -22.55 2.54 6.40
N ILE A 40 -23.64 1.80 6.30
CA ILE A 40 -23.80 0.34 6.47
C ILE A 40 -25.28 0.10 6.20
N ASN A 41 -25.57 -0.30 4.95
CA ASN A 41 -26.78 -0.96 4.45
C ASN A 41 -27.14 -0.41 3.07
N ARG A 42 -26.66 -1.10 2.03
CA ARG A 42 -27.45 -1.42 0.82
C ARG A 42 -26.66 -2.34 -0.11
N PHE A 43 -26.99 -3.62 -0.02
CA PHE A 43 -26.96 -4.51 -1.16
C PHE A 43 -27.82 -3.95 -2.28
N ARG A 44 -27.24 -3.75 -3.48
CA ARG A 44 -27.86 -3.98 -4.81
C ARG A 44 -26.79 -3.83 -5.91
N PRO A 45 -26.94 -4.55 -7.04
CA PRO A 45 -25.90 -4.68 -8.05
C PRO A 45 -25.79 -3.40 -8.88
N SER A 46 -24.61 -2.78 -8.86
CA SER A 46 -24.31 -1.60 -9.66
C SER A 46 -23.49 -1.98 -10.88
N VAL A 47 -23.90 -1.45 -12.02
CA VAL A 47 -23.35 -1.64 -13.35
C VAL A 47 -21.88 -1.22 -13.38
N ARG A 48 -21.01 -2.12 -13.86
CA ARG A 48 -19.56 -1.97 -13.89
C ARG A 48 -19.13 -0.93 -14.94
N PRO A 49 -18.38 0.12 -14.59
CA PRO A 49 -17.56 0.83 -15.56
C PRO A 49 -16.35 -0.06 -15.91
N HIS A 50 -16.27 -0.47 -17.17
CA HIS A 50 -15.23 -1.33 -17.71
C HIS A 50 -13.91 -0.53 -17.81
N LEU A 51 -13.00 -0.73 -16.85
CA LEU A 51 -11.62 -0.29 -16.98
C LEU A 51 -10.95 -1.15 -18.05
N TYR A 52 -10.86 -0.64 -19.27
CA TYR A 52 -9.98 -1.22 -20.28
C TYR A 52 -8.57 -0.63 -20.11
N MET A 53 -7.65 -1.47 -19.66
CA MET A 53 -6.30 -1.47 -20.22
C MET A 53 -5.88 -2.91 -20.50
N THR A 54 -5.62 -3.15 -21.78
CA THR A 54 -5.15 -4.37 -22.40
C THR A 54 -3.74 -4.74 -21.94
N SER A 55 -3.60 -5.93 -21.38
CA SER A 55 -2.39 -6.73 -21.49
C SER A 55 -2.81 -8.19 -21.56
N SER A 56 -2.75 -8.74 -22.77
CA SER A 56 -2.86 -10.16 -23.06
C SER A 56 -1.77 -10.90 -22.28
N SER A 57 -2.12 -11.71 -21.28
CA SER A 57 -1.36 -12.87 -20.79
C SER A 57 -2.10 -13.52 -19.63
N SER A 58 -2.27 -14.86 -19.70
CA SER A 58 -2.54 -15.88 -18.67
C SER A 58 -3.29 -15.51 -17.37
N ASN A 59 -4.04 -16.46 -16.79
CA ASN A 59 -4.58 -16.37 -15.42
C ASN A 59 -3.43 -16.22 -14.40
N ILE A 60 -2.86 -15.03 -14.31
CA ILE A 60 -1.82 -14.66 -13.35
C ILE A 60 -2.58 -14.17 -12.12
N ASP A 61 -2.49 -14.93 -11.03
CA ASP A 61 -2.98 -14.50 -9.73
C ASP A 61 -2.28 -13.19 -9.35
N THR A 62 -2.99 -12.07 -9.52
CA THR A 62 -2.48 -10.72 -9.26
C THR A 62 -2.14 -10.50 -7.78
N GLU A 63 -2.60 -11.38 -6.91
CA GLU A 63 -2.34 -11.36 -5.46
C GLU A 63 -0.96 -11.87 -5.05
N THR A 64 -0.39 -12.80 -5.81
CA THR A 64 0.85 -13.52 -5.44
C THR A 64 1.99 -13.20 -6.39
N THR A 65 1.70 -12.55 -7.52
CA THR A 65 2.71 -12.11 -8.47
C THR A 65 3.65 -11.11 -7.83
N LYS A 66 4.95 -11.41 -7.83
CA LYS A 66 6.01 -10.53 -7.28
C LYS A 66 6.59 -9.56 -8.32
N GLU A 67 6.21 -9.72 -9.58
CA GLU A 67 6.64 -8.84 -10.67
C GLU A 67 5.72 -7.62 -10.81
N LEU A 68 6.34 -6.47 -11.08
CA LEU A 68 5.73 -5.17 -11.22
C LEU A 68 5.99 -4.68 -12.63
N TYR A 69 4.93 -4.23 -13.32
CA TYR A 69 5.02 -3.60 -14.64
C TYR A 69 5.74 -4.46 -15.71
N ASN A 70 5.70 -5.79 -15.56
CA ASN A 70 6.43 -6.75 -16.39
C ASN A 70 7.96 -6.56 -16.37
N ILE A 71 8.49 -5.97 -15.28
CA ILE A 71 9.92 -5.85 -15.01
C ILE A 71 10.34 -7.09 -14.24
N LYS A 72 11.26 -7.87 -14.82
CA LYS A 72 11.83 -9.05 -14.15
C LYS A 72 12.58 -8.65 -12.89
N ASN A 73 12.56 -9.51 -11.87
CA ASN A 73 13.26 -9.29 -10.61
C ASN A 73 12.88 -7.98 -9.92
N SER A 74 11.62 -7.56 -10.04
CA SER A 74 11.08 -6.39 -9.32
C SER A 74 10.42 -6.77 -8.00
N SER A 75 10.71 -7.95 -7.45
CA SER A 75 10.28 -8.30 -6.09
C SER A 75 11.06 -7.45 -5.09
N TRP A 76 10.45 -7.20 -3.93
CA TRP A 76 11.10 -6.37 -2.91
C TRP A 76 12.32 -7.06 -2.29
N SER A 77 12.36 -8.39 -2.34
CA SER A 77 13.50 -9.21 -1.92
C SER A 77 14.62 -9.32 -2.95
N SER A 78 14.45 -8.78 -4.17
CA SER A 78 15.47 -8.89 -5.21
C SER A 78 16.71 -8.04 -4.88
N ASP A 79 17.90 -8.54 -5.18
CA ASP A 79 19.15 -7.78 -5.10
C ASP A 79 19.17 -6.57 -6.06
N GLN A 80 18.32 -6.57 -7.09
CA GLN A 80 18.16 -5.44 -8.02
C GLN A 80 17.22 -4.37 -7.48
N TRP A 81 16.47 -4.69 -6.43
CA TRP A 81 15.53 -3.79 -5.78
C TRP A 81 16.26 -2.85 -4.82
N ASN A 82 16.65 -1.68 -5.33
CA ASN A 82 17.36 -0.68 -4.55
C ASN A 82 16.42 0.47 -4.14
N TRP A 83 15.81 0.36 -2.95
CA TRP A 83 15.00 1.44 -2.36
C TRP A 83 15.81 2.73 -2.22
N GLY A 84 15.25 3.84 -2.72
CA GLY A 84 15.86 5.17 -2.58
C GLY A 84 17.09 5.43 -3.46
N SER A 85 17.52 4.44 -4.24
CA SER A 85 18.58 4.61 -5.25
C SER A 85 18.04 5.30 -6.51
N ALA A 86 18.92 6.02 -7.19
CA ALA A 86 18.66 6.56 -8.53
C ALA A 86 18.72 5.49 -9.64
N VAL A 87 19.11 4.25 -9.29
CA VAL A 87 19.27 3.13 -10.22
C VAL A 87 18.72 1.83 -9.61
N GLY A 88 18.22 0.93 -10.46
CA GLY A 88 17.70 -0.40 -10.09
C GLY A 88 16.19 -0.54 -10.31
N THR A 89 15.67 -1.76 -10.18
CA THR A 89 14.27 -2.07 -10.53
C THR A 89 13.27 -1.31 -9.68
N GLY A 90 13.60 -1.01 -8.42
CA GLY A 90 12.78 -0.17 -7.54
C GLY A 90 12.64 1.27 -8.04
N HIS A 91 13.70 1.85 -8.61
CA HIS A 91 13.66 3.19 -9.21
C HIS A 91 12.72 3.22 -10.43
N ASP A 92 12.90 2.26 -11.33
CA ASP A 92 12.10 2.15 -12.55
C ASP A 92 10.61 1.93 -12.24
N CYS A 93 10.32 1.04 -11.30
CA CYS A 93 8.96 0.79 -10.82
C CYS A 93 8.36 2.06 -10.20
N ALA A 94 9.11 2.79 -9.37
CA ALA A 94 8.63 4.04 -8.79
C ALA A 94 8.33 5.11 -9.86
N ALA A 95 9.17 5.22 -10.90
CA ALA A 95 8.94 6.16 -12.00
C ALA A 95 7.69 5.80 -12.83
N ILE A 96 7.41 4.51 -13.05
CA ILE A 96 6.16 4.07 -13.69
C ILE A 96 4.96 4.35 -12.77
N CYS A 97 5.07 4.00 -11.49
CA CYS A 97 4.03 4.20 -10.48
C CYS A 97 3.60 5.67 -10.38
N ARG A 98 4.56 6.60 -10.29
CA ARG A 98 4.28 8.05 -10.25
C ARG A 98 3.53 8.55 -11.48
N ARG A 99 3.90 8.06 -12.67
CA ARG A 99 3.21 8.40 -13.93
C ARG A 99 1.80 7.83 -13.98
N ARG A 100 1.61 6.57 -13.56
CA ARG A 100 0.31 5.91 -13.59
C ARG A 100 -0.69 6.55 -12.64
N TRP A 101 -0.24 6.94 -11.45
CA TRP A 101 -1.09 7.47 -10.39
C TRP A 101 -1.04 9.01 -10.29
N SER A 102 -0.65 9.69 -11.37
CA SER A 102 -0.62 11.17 -11.43
C SER A 102 -2.02 11.78 -11.44
N ASP A 103 -3.03 11.06 -11.95
CA ASP A 103 -4.40 11.55 -12.03
C ASP A 103 -5.20 11.30 -10.74
N LYS A 104 -5.96 12.32 -10.30
CA LYS A 104 -6.75 12.28 -9.06
C LYS A 104 -7.94 11.31 -9.15
N ILE A 105 -8.57 11.21 -10.32
CA ILE A 105 -9.73 10.34 -10.52
C ILE A 105 -9.28 8.88 -10.39
N ASP A 106 -8.14 8.53 -10.98
CA ASP A 106 -7.60 7.17 -10.88
C ASP A 106 -7.15 6.82 -9.46
N ARG A 107 -6.51 7.75 -8.74
CA ARG A 107 -6.22 7.54 -7.30
C ARG A 107 -7.47 7.30 -6.47
N LYS A 108 -8.55 8.05 -6.73
CA LYS A 108 -9.84 7.85 -6.05
C LYS A 108 -10.41 6.47 -6.35
N LYS A 109 -10.38 6.02 -7.60
CA LYS A 109 -10.84 4.67 -7.99
C LYS A 109 -10.05 3.58 -7.27
N LEU A 110 -8.72 3.72 -7.17
CA LEU A 110 -7.86 2.78 -6.45
C LEU A 110 -8.27 2.70 -4.97
N VAL A 111 -8.38 3.84 -4.27
CA VAL A 111 -8.74 3.84 -2.84
C VAL A 111 -10.12 3.22 -2.62
N SER A 112 -11.11 3.56 -3.45
CA SER A 112 -12.43 2.92 -3.40
C SER A 112 -12.37 1.41 -3.62
N ALA A 113 -11.60 0.93 -4.61
CA ALA A 113 -11.44 -0.50 -4.88
C ALA A 113 -10.71 -1.25 -3.75
N LEU A 114 -9.83 -0.57 -3.00
CA LEU A 114 -9.16 -1.17 -1.83
C LEU A 114 -10.06 -1.24 -0.60
N LEU A 115 -10.89 -0.22 -0.37
CA LEU A 115 -11.84 -0.18 0.74
C LEU A 115 -13.03 -1.11 0.52
N GLU A 116 -13.41 -1.33 -0.74
CA GLU A 116 -14.51 -2.21 -1.16
C GLU A 116 -13.99 -3.24 -2.18
N PRO A 117 -13.09 -4.16 -1.76
CA PRO A 117 -12.54 -5.18 -2.64
C PRO A 117 -13.65 -6.09 -3.16
N ALA A 118 -13.55 -6.52 -4.42
CA ALA A 118 -14.55 -7.40 -4.99
C ALA A 118 -14.48 -8.77 -4.32
N ALA A 119 -15.64 -9.41 -4.10
CA ALA A 119 -15.67 -10.76 -3.53
C ALA A 119 -14.97 -11.80 -4.42
N ASN A 120 -14.85 -11.50 -5.72
CA ASN A 120 -14.15 -12.34 -6.69
C ASN A 120 -12.93 -11.57 -7.19
N HIS A 121 -11.73 -11.94 -6.73
CA HIS A 121 -10.43 -11.35 -7.11
C HIS A 121 -10.05 -11.48 -8.60
N ASN A 122 -11.01 -11.83 -9.46
CA ASN A 122 -10.77 -12.21 -10.83
C ASN A 122 -11.14 -11.09 -11.79
N ARG A 123 -10.08 -10.44 -12.28
CA ARG A 123 -9.95 -9.48 -13.38
C ARG A 123 -10.11 -8.01 -12.99
N GLY A 124 -9.01 -7.27 -13.19
CA GLY A 124 -8.96 -5.81 -13.12
C GLY A 124 -8.50 -5.25 -11.78
N GLU A 125 -8.33 -6.10 -10.75
CA GLU A 125 -7.72 -5.67 -9.50
C GLU A 125 -6.23 -5.40 -9.71
N ILE A 126 -5.76 -4.32 -9.09
CA ILE A 126 -4.36 -3.90 -9.13
C ILE A 126 -3.55 -4.91 -8.33
N PRO A 127 -2.42 -5.42 -8.88
CA PRO A 127 -1.56 -6.36 -8.16
C PRO A 127 -1.17 -5.82 -6.79
N PHE A 128 -1.16 -6.69 -5.78
CA PHE A 128 -0.92 -6.20 -4.42
C PHE A 128 0.51 -5.66 -4.23
N GLU A 129 1.47 -6.14 -5.02
CA GLU A 129 2.82 -5.55 -5.08
C GLU A 129 2.80 -4.07 -5.47
N GLU A 130 1.91 -3.67 -6.38
CA GLU A 130 1.78 -2.28 -6.79
C GLU A 130 1.15 -1.45 -5.66
N VAL A 131 0.22 -2.03 -4.91
CA VAL A 131 -0.35 -1.40 -3.70
C VAL A 131 0.74 -1.17 -2.65
N LYS A 132 1.63 -2.16 -2.41
CA LYS A 132 2.79 -1.99 -1.53
C LYS A 132 3.69 -0.86 -2.00
N LEU A 133 3.94 -0.75 -3.31
CA LEU A 133 4.81 0.30 -3.87
C LEU A 133 4.20 1.69 -3.66
N ILE A 134 2.89 1.83 -3.91
CA ILE A 134 2.14 3.07 -3.69
C ILE A 134 2.22 3.48 -2.21
N LEU A 135 2.01 2.55 -1.29
CA LEU A 135 2.15 2.80 0.16
C LEU A 135 3.56 3.27 0.52
N GLY A 136 4.59 2.55 0.05
CA GLY A 136 6.00 2.89 0.26
C GLY A 136 6.32 4.33 -0.16
N LEU A 137 5.91 4.72 -1.36
CA LEU A 137 6.16 6.06 -1.87
C LEU A 137 5.30 7.14 -1.19
N THR A 138 4.05 6.82 -0.81
CA THR A 138 3.17 7.74 -0.07
C THR A 138 3.76 8.05 1.31
N TRP A 139 4.32 7.06 2.01
CA TRP A 139 5.04 7.29 3.27
C TRP A 139 6.32 8.09 3.09
N GLN A 140 7.09 7.80 2.06
CA GLN A 140 8.30 8.58 1.75
C GLN A 140 7.95 10.07 1.56
N ARG A 141 6.85 10.36 0.87
CA ARG A 141 6.35 11.73 0.68
C ARG A 141 5.86 12.38 1.96
N ALA A 142 5.14 11.63 2.81
CA ALA A 142 4.58 12.16 4.07
C ALA A 142 5.66 12.66 5.06
N GLY A 143 6.94 12.35 4.79
CA GLY A 143 8.05 12.84 5.57
C GLY A 143 8.15 12.16 6.94
N ARG A 144 9.25 12.44 7.64
CA ARG A 144 9.80 11.73 8.81
C ARG A 144 8.96 11.87 10.11
N SER A 145 7.63 11.79 10.04
CA SER A 145 6.82 11.63 11.23
C SER A 145 7.19 10.29 11.88
N ASN A 146 7.55 10.32 13.16
CA ASN A 146 8.38 9.33 13.87
C ASN A 146 7.81 7.88 14.00
N GLY A 147 6.82 7.47 13.20
CA GLY A 147 6.22 6.13 13.24
C GLY A 147 6.63 5.20 12.09
N TYR A 148 6.73 5.71 10.86
CA TYR A 148 6.73 4.85 9.66
C TYR A 148 8.10 4.38 9.17
N ASN A 149 9.19 4.95 9.68
CA ASN A 149 10.53 4.50 9.33
C ASN A 149 10.68 3.00 9.60
N LYS A 150 10.09 2.49 10.69
CA LYS A 150 10.14 1.05 11.02
C LYS A 150 9.37 0.18 10.02
N VAL A 151 8.21 0.63 9.54
CA VAL A 151 7.44 -0.09 8.50
C VAL A 151 8.19 -0.06 7.18
N LEU A 152 8.71 1.10 6.78
CA LEU A 152 9.51 1.24 5.58
C LEU A 152 10.79 0.40 5.64
N GLU A 153 11.48 0.36 6.79
CA GLU A 153 12.64 -0.51 7.02
C GLU A 153 12.25 -1.98 6.92
N ASN A 154 11.12 -2.39 7.54
CA ASN A 154 10.65 -3.76 7.48
C ASN A 154 10.23 -4.16 6.05
N MET A 155 9.60 -3.24 5.31
CA MET A 155 9.20 -3.46 3.94
C MET A 155 10.40 -3.50 3.02
N ALA A 156 11.35 -2.58 3.17
CA ALA A 156 12.61 -2.58 2.44
C ALA A 156 13.44 -3.84 2.70
N ARG A 157 13.37 -4.41 3.91
CA ARG A 157 14.01 -5.70 4.20
C ARG A 157 13.33 -6.87 3.48
N ALA A 158 12.06 -6.74 3.08
CA ALA A 158 11.19 -7.73 2.40
C ALA A 158 11.00 -9.09 3.10
N LYS A 159 11.91 -9.50 3.99
CA LYS A 159 11.97 -10.81 4.66
C LYS A 159 10.68 -11.22 5.35
N ARG A 160 9.90 -10.25 5.84
CA ARG A 160 8.65 -10.51 6.59
C ARG A 160 7.42 -10.59 5.69
N TYR A 161 7.47 -10.02 4.49
CA TYR A 161 6.32 -9.88 3.57
C TYR A 161 6.47 -10.69 2.27
N GLU A 162 7.62 -11.35 2.09
CA GLU A 162 7.90 -12.26 0.98
C GLU A 162 8.43 -13.59 1.55
N ILE A 163 7.63 -14.23 2.40
CA ILE A 163 7.97 -15.53 2.98
C ILE A 163 7.75 -16.60 1.89
N PRO A 164 8.80 -17.36 1.51
CA PRO A 164 8.66 -18.38 0.48
C PRO A 164 7.57 -19.39 0.84
N ASN A 165 6.65 -19.63 -0.10
CA ASN A 165 5.55 -20.60 0.01
C ASN A 165 4.50 -20.30 1.11
N ASP A 166 4.52 -19.12 1.74
CA ASP A 166 3.51 -18.73 2.73
C ASP A 166 3.02 -17.28 2.54
N GLU A 167 2.14 -17.13 1.56
CA GLU A 167 1.51 -15.85 1.22
C GLU A 167 0.50 -15.38 2.28
N VAL A 168 -0.11 -16.33 3.01
CA VAL A 168 -1.07 -16.02 4.09
C VAL A 168 -0.31 -15.40 5.26
N LEU A 169 0.79 -16.00 5.71
CA LEU A 169 1.63 -15.44 6.75
C LEU A 169 2.25 -14.11 6.34
N SER A 170 2.69 -13.99 5.08
CA SER A 170 3.18 -12.72 4.52
C SER A 170 2.12 -11.61 4.60
N ALA A 171 0.86 -11.93 4.27
CA ALA A 171 -0.27 -11.03 4.37
C ALA A 171 -0.62 -10.66 5.82
N LEU A 172 -0.65 -11.63 6.74
CA LEU A 172 -0.92 -11.40 8.17
C LEU A 172 0.15 -10.51 8.81
N ASN A 173 1.42 -10.73 8.45
CA ASN A 173 2.52 -9.87 8.90
C ASN A 173 2.35 -8.43 8.44
N PHE A 174 1.97 -8.24 7.18
CA PHE A 174 1.68 -6.91 6.64
C PHE A 174 0.52 -6.24 7.39
N ILE A 175 -0.60 -6.95 7.58
CA ILE A 175 -1.78 -6.43 8.29
C ILE A 175 -1.43 -6.02 9.73
N THR A 176 -0.66 -6.85 10.44
CA THR A 176 -0.18 -6.54 11.79
C THR A 176 0.61 -5.23 11.82
N ASP A 177 1.59 -5.09 10.92
CA ASP A 177 2.47 -3.91 10.93
C ASP A 177 1.74 -2.62 10.50
N ILE A 178 0.80 -2.73 9.56
CA ILE A 178 -0.09 -1.63 9.19
C ILE A 178 -0.95 -1.21 10.37
N LYS A 179 -1.64 -2.17 11.00
CA LYS A 179 -2.53 -1.92 12.16
C LYS A 179 -1.77 -1.21 13.27
N ASP A 180 -0.59 -1.71 13.63
CA ASP A 180 0.18 -1.18 14.74
C ASP A 180 0.75 0.22 14.46
N SER A 181 0.95 0.56 13.18
CA SER A 181 1.45 1.88 12.76
C SER A 181 0.33 2.89 12.49
N PHE A 182 -0.88 2.43 12.17
CA PHE A 182 -2.05 3.25 11.85
C PHE A 182 -2.39 4.35 12.87
N PRO A 183 -2.23 4.17 14.21
CA PRO A 183 -2.50 5.23 15.19
C PRO A 183 -1.77 6.54 14.91
N SER A 184 -0.62 6.50 14.22
CA SER A 184 0.17 7.69 13.93
C SER A 184 -0.34 8.55 12.76
N ILE A 185 -1.27 8.03 11.94
CA ILE A 185 -1.94 8.77 10.84
C ILE A 185 -3.46 8.87 11.01
N ALA A 186 -4.04 8.11 11.92
CA ALA A 186 -5.47 8.14 12.16
C ALA A 186 -5.92 9.57 12.52
N ARG A 187 -6.97 10.05 11.86
CA ARG A 187 -7.51 11.41 12.04
C ARG A 187 -8.55 11.46 13.14
N SER A 188 -9.07 10.29 13.54
CA SER A 188 -10.07 10.17 14.60
C SER A 188 -9.99 8.82 15.30
N LYS A 189 -10.57 8.77 16.51
CA LYS A 189 -10.76 7.50 17.24
C LYS A 189 -11.61 6.49 16.45
N GLN A 190 -12.59 6.97 15.69
CA GLN A 190 -13.49 6.11 14.90
C GLN A 190 -12.72 5.35 13.81
N GLU A 191 -11.77 6.01 13.13
CA GLU A 191 -10.90 5.35 12.15
C GLU A 191 -10.01 4.29 12.80
N LEU A 192 -9.46 4.60 13.98
CA LEU A 192 -8.65 3.65 14.74
C LEU A 192 -9.46 2.42 15.20
N ASP A 193 -10.66 2.65 15.73
CA ASP A 193 -11.57 1.59 16.14
C ASP A 193 -12.01 0.72 14.94
N LEU A 194 -12.18 1.33 13.76
CA LEU A 194 -12.46 0.61 12.53
C LEU A 194 -11.28 -0.26 12.09
N MET A 195 -10.05 0.26 12.10
CA MET A 195 -8.84 -0.51 11.74
C MET A 195 -8.66 -1.70 12.68
N ASN A 196 -8.82 -1.49 13.99
CA ASN A 196 -8.72 -2.56 14.99
C ASN A 196 -9.77 -3.65 14.77
N ARG A 197 -11.01 -3.26 14.44
CA ARG A 197 -12.10 -4.20 14.14
C ARG A 197 -11.79 -5.02 12.89
N VAL A 198 -11.48 -4.35 11.78
CA VAL A 198 -11.22 -4.97 10.47
C VAL A 198 -10.03 -5.93 10.55
N ALA A 199 -8.90 -5.49 11.12
CA ALA A 199 -7.73 -6.37 11.27
C ALA A 199 -7.98 -7.50 12.30
N GLY A 200 -8.78 -7.22 13.35
CA GLY A 200 -9.16 -8.20 14.36
C GLY A 200 -9.95 -9.40 13.83
N GLU A 201 -10.67 -9.25 12.70
CA GLU A 201 -11.42 -10.35 12.06
C GLU A 201 -10.54 -11.56 11.76
N ILE A 202 -9.27 -11.35 11.42
CA ILE A 202 -8.35 -12.41 11.00
C ILE A 202 -7.17 -12.63 11.97
N LEU A 203 -6.75 -11.61 12.71
CA LEU A 203 -5.57 -11.69 13.59
C LEU A 203 -5.83 -12.51 14.88
N GLN A 204 -7.08 -12.78 15.23
CA GLN A 204 -7.44 -13.58 16.41
C GLN A 204 -7.28 -15.10 16.19
N TYR A 205 -7.11 -15.53 14.94
CA TYR A 205 -7.03 -16.94 14.57
C TYR A 205 -5.59 -17.33 14.21
N HIS A 206 -5.24 -18.61 14.38
CA HIS A 206 -4.00 -19.13 13.84
C HIS A 206 -4.02 -19.10 12.31
N HIS A 207 -2.88 -18.79 11.67
CA HIS A 207 -2.79 -18.58 10.21
C HIS A 207 -3.32 -19.76 9.36
N HIS A 208 -3.27 -21.00 9.86
CA HIS A 208 -3.81 -22.19 9.17
C HIS A 208 -5.33 -22.35 9.29
N MET A 209 -5.99 -21.55 10.14
CA MET A 209 -7.44 -21.57 10.37
C MET A 209 -8.18 -20.47 9.59
N VAL A 210 -7.46 -19.57 8.92
CA VAL A 210 -8.06 -18.42 8.24
C VAL A 210 -8.16 -18.69 6.74
N CYS A 211 -9.31 -18.35 6.18
CA CYS A 211 -9.54 -18.39 4.74
C CYS A 211 -8.58 -17.42 4.02
N LYS A 212 -7.87 -17.89 3.00
CA LYS A 212 -6.87 -17.10 2.26
C LYS A 212 -7.50 -15.85 1.64
N GLU A 213 -8.69 -16.01 1.09
CA GLU A 213 -9.48 -14.95 0.45
C GLU A 213 -9.82 -13.84 1.45
N ASP A 214 -10.22 -14.19 2.68
CA ASP A 214 -10.50 -13.21 3.73
C ASP A 214 -9.23 -12.46 4.15
N VAL A 215 -8.10 -13.15 4.28
CA VAL A 215 -6.83 -12.51 4.61
C VAL A 215 -6.43 -11.49 3.53
N PHE A 216 -6.56 -11.85 2.25
CA PHE A 216 -6.21 -10.96 1.14
C PHE A 216 -7.18 -9.78 1.02
N ARG A 217 -8.47 -10.03 1.23
CA ARG A 217 -9.52 -8.99 1.31
C ARG A 217 -9.18 -7.97 2.40
N ILE A 218 -8.96 -8.42 3.63
CA ILE A 218 -8.65 -7.56 4.77
C ILE A 218 -7.34 -6.81 4.56
N ARG A 219 -6.33 -7.48 4.00
CA ARG A 219 -5.06 -6.84 3.63
C ARG A 219 -5.26 -5.62 2.72
N ARG A 220 -6.12 -5.74 1.70
CA ARG A 220 -6.48 -4.62 0.81
C ARG A 220 -7.23 -3.52 1.54
N VAL A 221 -8.21 -3.86 2.37
CA VAL A 221 -8.97 -2.87 3.16
C VAL A 221 -8.03 -2.07 4.07
N CYS A 222 -7.14 -2.74 4.81
CA CYS A 222 -6.14 -2.07 5.64
C CYS A 222 -5.25 -1.12 4.82
N ALA A 223 -4.79 -1.54 3.64
CA ALA A 223 -4.02 -0.68 2.74
C ALA A 223 -4.83 0.54 2.26
N GLY A 224 -6.10 0.34 1.89
CA GLY A 224 -7.01 1.43 1.50
C GLY A 224 -7.23 2.45 2.61
N MET A 225 -7.42 1.98 3.85
CA MET A 225 -7.55 2.85 5.02
C MET A 225 -6.31 3.71 5.25
N VAL A 226 -5.11 3.14 5.07
CA VAL A 226 -3.84 3.89 5.20
C VAL A 226 -3.74 4.96 4.12
N LEU A 227 -3.99 4.62 2.84
CA LEU A 227 -3.91 5.58 1.75
C LEU A 227 -4.92 6.72 1.91
N ASP A 228 -6.13 6.41 2.38
CA ASP A 228 -7.14 7.42 2.68
C ASP A 228 -6.71 8.33 3.84
N ALA A 229 -6.24 7.76 4.96
CA ALA A 229 -5.75 8.53 6.11
C ALA A 229 -4.62 9.49 5.73
N MET A 230 -3.72 9.04 4.84
CA MET A 230 -2.59 9.82 4.32
C MET A 230 -2.94 10.83 3.23
N LYS A 231 -4.23 10.94 2.86
CA LYS A 231 -4.71 11.84 1.79
C LYS A 231 -4.02 11.58 0.45
N PHE A 232 -3.82 10.30 0.11
CA PHE A 232 -3.20 9.89 -1.15
C PHE A 232 -3.97 10.44 -2.37
N VAL A 233 -5.30 10.50 -2.32
CA VAL A 233 -6.12 11.02 -3.42
C VAL A 233 -5.79 12.49 -3.71
N GLU A 234 -5.63 13.31 -2.68
CA GLU A 234 -5.32 14.73 -2.79
C GLU A 234 -3.86 14.96 -3.16
N ASN A 235 -2.95 14.26 -2.48
CA ASN A 235 -1.53 14.56 -2.52
C ASN A 235 -0.79 13.82 -3.65
N GLY A 236 -1.28 12.66 -4.06
CA GLY A 236 -0.53 11.75 -4.91
C GLY A 236 0.72 11.20 -4.24
N ILE A 237 1.66 10.77 -5.08
CA ILE A 237 2.96 10.22 -4.71
C ILE A 237 4.04 11.29 -4.81
#